data_AF-A0A1G8N597-F1
#
_entry.id   AF-A0A1G8N597-F1
#
_cell.length_a   1.000
_cell.length_b   1.000
_cell.length_c   1.000
_cell.angle_alpha   90.00
_cell.angle_beta   90.00
_cell.angle_gamma   90.00
#
_symmetry.space_group_name_H-M   'P 1'
#
loop_
_entity.id
_entity.type
_entity.pdbx_description
1 polymer ?
#
loop_
_entity_poly.entity_id
_entity_poly.type
_entity_poly.pdbx_seq_one_letter_code
_entity_poly.pdbx_strand_id
1 'polypeptide(L)'
;MAAMIINQLSDRKALYQMEKFYQKQDVELLFGAGTKASDFNNDALGRALDALHDAGIEKVCKTAVQAVQAPINLTWKGLHFDTTSFVYTGQPKDEEDVLKIVRGYSKDHRPDLPQFKLGMGTTPEGIPVYADILNGNQDDKKWNKHVLNALTDW
;
A
#
# COMPACT_ATOMS: atom_id res chain seq x y z
N MET A 1 2.50 3.47 -11.80
CA MET A 1 2.96 3.11 -10.44
C MET A 1 4.29 3.78 -10.07
N ALA A 2 5.36 3.67 -10.86
CA ALA A 2 6.69 4.23 -10.54
C ALA A 2 6.65 5.71 -10.09
N ALA A 3 5.87 6.54 -10.77
CA ALA A 3 5.69 7.95 -10.38
C ALA A 3 5.13 8.13 -8.96
N MET A 4 4.18 7.31 -8.52
CA MET A 4 3.63 7.38 -7.16
C MET A 4 4.64 6.93 -6.12
N ILE A 5 5.43 5.89 -6.43
CA ILE A 5 6.50 5.40 -5.55
C ILE A 5 7.58 6.48 -5.34
N ILE A 6 8.06 7.10 -6.43
CA ILE A 6 9.05 8.19 -6.36
C ILE A 6 8.52 9.34 -5.51
N ASN A 7 7.28 9.76 -5.71
CA ASN A 7 6.65 10.80 -4.90
C ASN A 7 6.59 10.41 -3.42
N GLN A 8 6.16 9.18 -3.10
CA GLN A 8 6.04 8.70 -1.72
C GLN A 8 7.39 8.64 -0.98
N LEU A 9 8.47 8.33 -1.70
CA LEU A 9 9.83 8.26 -1.16
C LEU A 9 10.52 9.63 -1.09
N SER A 10 9.98 10.66 -1.76
CA SER A 10 10.62 11.97 -1.87
C SER A 10 9.88 13.05 -1.07
N ASP A 11 8.69 13.47 -1.51
CA ASP A 11 8.01 14.69 -1.02
C ASP A 11 6.54 14.44 -0.62
N ARG A 12 6.02 13.22 -0.88
CA ARG A 12 4.70 12.74 -0.45
C ARG A 12 3.56 13.69 -0.80
N LYS A 13 3.58 14.25 -2.01
CA LYS A 13 2.51 15.14 -2.48
C LYS A 13 1.21 14.37 -2.67
N ALA A 14 0.10 15.04 -2.38
CA ALA A 14 -1.23 14.52 -2.69
C ALA A 14 -1.38 14.29 -4.20
N LEU A 15 -2.24 13.34 -4.60
CA LEU A 15 -2.39 12.92 -6.00
C LEU A 15 -2.67 14.09 -6.96
N TYR A 16 -3.54 15.02 -6.57
CA TYR A 16 -3.87 16.21 -7.38
C TYR A 16 -2.71 17.20 -7.54
N GLN A 17 -1.63 17.06 -6.77
CA GLN A 17 -0.42 17.89 -6.87
C GLN A 17 0.71 17.20 -7.65
N MET A 18 0.53 15.95 -8.06
CA MET A 18 1.57 15.14 -8.71
C MET A 18 2.07 15.74 -10.02
N GLU A 19 1.18 16.28 -10.84
CA GLU A 19 1.57 16.99 -12.06
C GLU A 19 2.50 18.17 -11.73
N LYS A 20 2.14 19.01 -10.75
CA LYS A 20 2.96 20.15 -10.31
C LYS A 20 4.29 19.71 -9.69
N PHE A 21 4.31 18.56 -9.02
CA PHE A 21 5.54 17.95 -8.51
C PHE A 21 6.47 17.58 -9.67
N TYR A 22 5.96 16.91 -10.69
CA TYR A 22 6.73 16.47 -11.84
C TYR A 22 7.12 17.57 -12.82
N GLN A 23 6.45 18.73 -12.81
CA GLN A 23 6.90 19.92 -13.55
C GLN A 23 8.28 20.42 -13.12
N LYS A 24 8.74 20.04 -11.91
CA LYS A 24 10.05 20.43 -11.36
C LYS A 24 11.11 19.34 -11.50
N GLN A 25 10.79 18.24 -12.19
CA GLN A 25 11.64 17.06 -12.33
C GLN A 25 11.89 16.80 -13.82
N ASP A 26 13.01 16.14 -14.14
CA ASP A 26 13.27 15.67 -15.49
C ASP A 26 12.48 14.37 -15.76
N VAL A 27 11.23 14.53 -16.20
CA VAL A 27 10.31 13.40 -16.43
C VAL A 27 10.74 12.50 -17.59
N GLU A 28 11.42 13.05 -18.59
CA GLU A 28 11.91 12.26 -19.73
C GLU A 28 13.07 11.36 -19.30
N LEU A 29 13.96 11.86 -18.44
CA LEU A 29 15.01 11.05 -17.84
C LEU A 29 14.44 9.93 -16.96
N LEU A 30 13.41 10.24 -16.15
CA LEU A 30 12.85 9.29 -15.18
C LEU A 30 11.97 8.22 -15.81
N PHE A 31 11.20 8.56 -16.84
CA PHE A 31 10.13 7.71 -17.37
C PHE A 31 10.24 7.41 -18.86
N GLY A 32 11.20 8.03 -19.55
CA GLY A 32 11.46 7.83 -20.97
C GLY A 32 11.03 9.02 -21.82
N ALA A 33 11.65 9.12 -23.01
CA ALA A 33 11.46 10.22 -23.95
C ALA A 33 9.99 10.40 -24.34
N GLY A 34 9.56 11.66 -24.44
CA GLY A 34 8.18 12.05 -24.77
C GLY A 34 7.23 12.11 -23.58
N THR A 35 7.64 11.64 -22.39
CA THR A 35 6.82 11.73 -21.18
C THR A 35 6.71 13.16 -20.70
N LYS A 36 5.51 13.57 -20.28
CA LYS A 36 5.22 14.92 -19.77
C LYS A 36 4.71 14.86 -18.34
N ALA A 37 4.94 15.92 -17.58
CA ALA A 37 4.39 16.04 -16.24
C ALA A 37 2.85 15.92 -16.21
N SER A 38 2.18 16.41 -17.26
CA SER A 38 0.72 16.32 -17.45
C SER A 38 0.20 14.89 -17.57
N ASP A 39 1.05 13.91 -17.89
CA ASP A 39 0.67 12.50 -17.95
C ASP A 39 0.43 11.92 -16.54
N PHE A 40 0.94 12.60 -15.50
CA PHE A 40 0.78 12.25 -14.08
C PHE A 40 -0.30 13.09 -13.38
N ASN A 41 -1.36 13.43 -14.11
CA ASN A 41 -2.54 14.09 -13.55
C ASN A 41 -3.38 13.14 -12.67
N ASN A 42 -4.31 13.72 -11.89
CA ASN A 42 -5.10 12.97 -10.92
C ASN A 42 -5.96 11.87 -11.56
N ASP A 43 -6.49 12.07 -12.76
CA ASP A 43 -7.36 11.08 -13.42
C ASP A 43 -6.56 9.87 -13.91
N ALA A 44 -5.37 10.12 -14.47
CA ALA A 44 -4.46 9.06 -14.88
C ALA A 44 -3.98 8.22 -13.67
N LEU A 45 -3.65 8.90 -12.56
CA LEU A 45 -3.26 8.24 -11.33
C LEU A 45 -4.42 7.51 -10.66
N GLY A 46 -5.64 8.06 -10.72
CA GLY A 46 -6.87 7.41 -10.26
C GLY A 46 -7.11 6.09 -10.99
N ARG A 47 -7.10 6.11 -12.33
CA ARG A 47 -7.21 4.89 -13.15
C ARG A 47 -6.12 3.86 -12.83
N ALA A 48 -4.91 4.32 -12.52
CA ALA A 48 -3.83 3.43 -12.12
C ALA A 48 -4.08 2.77 -10.76
N LEU A 49 -4.71 3.48 -9.82
CA LEU A 49 -5.14 2.91 -8.53
C LEU A 49 -6.30 1.93 -8.70
N ASP A 50 -7.27 2.25 -9.55
CA ASP A 50 -8.38 1.34 -9.88
C ASP A 50 -7.84 0.03 -10.49
N ALA A 51 -6.91 0.13 -11.44
CA ALA A 51 -6.26 -1.04 -12.02
C ALA A 51 -5.49 -1.89 -10.98
N LEU A 52 -4.95 -1.27 -9.93
CA LEU A 52 -4.28 -1.99 -8.84
C LEU A 52 -5.26 -2.68 -7.91
N HIS A 53 -6.38 -2.02 -7.63
CA HIS A 53 -7.48 -2.61 -6.88
C HIS A 53 -8.02 -3.85 -7.61
N ASP A 54 -8.33 -3.72 -8.90
CA ASP A 54 -8.87 -4.81 -9.72
C ASP A 54 -7.89 -5.98 -9.88
N ALA A 55 -6.58 -5.71 -9.88
CA ALA A 55 -5.55 -6.74 -9.91
C ALA A 55 -5.41 -7.52 -8.58
N GLY A 56 -5.97 -6.98 -7.49
CA GLY A 56 -5.79 -7.48 -6.13
C GLY A 56 -4.43 -7.08 -5.57
N ILE A 57 -4.42 -6.11 -4.66
CA ILE A 57 -3.17 -5.50 -4.16
C ILE A 57 -2.23 -6.52 -3.50
N GLU A 58 -2.75 -7.51 -2.79
CA GLU A 58 -1.98 -8.59 -2.17
C GLU A 58 -1.19 -9.40 -3.22
N LYS A 59 -1.82 -9.71 -4.35
CA LYS A 59 -1.19 -10.43 -5.47
C LYS A 59 -0.10 -9.58 -6.13
N VAL A 60 -0.33 -8.28 -6.27
CA VAL A 60 0.67 -7.34 -6.80
C VAL A 60 1.88 -7.29 -5.89
N CYS A 61 1.69 -7.14 -4.57
CA CYS A 61 2.76 -7.17 -3.57
C CYS A 61 3.53 -8.49 -3.60
N LYS A 62 2.82 -9.63 -3.61
CA LYS A 62 3.43 -10.97 -3.74
C LYS A 62 4.34 -11.06 -4.95
N THR A 63 3.82 -10.68 -6.11
CA THR A 63 4.56 -10.75 -7.39
C THR A 63 5.81 -9.87 -7.34
N ALA A 64 5.71 -8.67 -6.76
CA ALA A 64 6.85 -7.77 -6.60
C ALA A 64 7.95 -8.36 -5.69
N VAL A 65 7.56 -8.97 -4.57
CA VAL A 65 8.50 -9.63 -3.65
C VAL A 65 9.16 -10.83 -4.33
N GLN A 66 8.40 -11.68 -5.02
CA GLN A 66 8.91 -12.84 -5.74
C GLN A 66 9.90 -12.43 -6.86
N ALA A 67 9.64 -11.31 -7.54
CA ALA A 67 10.51 -10.80 -8.60
C ALA A 67 11.92 -10.41 -8.09
N VAL A 68 12.03 -9.97 -6.84
CA VAL A 68 13.32 -9.59 -6.23
C VAL A 68 13.94 -10.70 -5.39
N GLN A 69 13.19 -11.77 -5.10
CA GLN A 69 13.60 -12.85 -4.20
C GLN A 69 14.87 -13.56 -4.67
N ALA A 70 14.91 -14.01 -5.92
CA ALA A 70 16.07 -14.72 -6.47
C ALA A 70 17.30 -13.80 -6.63
N PRO A 71 17.20 -12.58 -7.20
CA PRO A 71 18.33 -11.66 -7.31
C PRO A 71 19.07 -11.35 -6.01
N ILE A 72 18.36 -11.31 -4.87
CA ILE A 72 18.94 -10.98 -3.57
C ILE A 72 19.10 -12.20 -2.65
N ASN A 73 18.82 -13.41 -3.16
CA ASN A 73 18.82 -14.67 -2.40
C ASN A 73 17.99 -14.58 -1.09
N LEU A 74 16.81 -13.98 -1.19
CA LEU A 74 15.93 -13.77 -0.03
C LEU A 74 15.29 -15.10 0.39
N THR A 75 15.64 -15.55 1.59
CA THR A 75 15.08 -16.75 2.24
C THR A 75 14.75 -16.42 3.68
N TRP A 76 13.75 -17.09 4.25
CA TRP A 76 13.37 -16.90 5.65
C TRP A 76 12.89 -18.22 6.27
N LYS A 77 13.19 -18.40 7.56
CA LYS A 77 12.70 -19.54 8.36
C LYS A 77 11.50 -19.19 9.25
N GLY A 78 11.19 -17.90 9.34
CA GLY A 78 10.10 -17.36 10.14
C GLY A 78 9.83 -15.92 9.71
N LEU A 79 8.62 -15.44 10.00
CA LEU A 79 8.17 -14.09 9.69
C LEU A 79 7.58 -13.46 10.94
N HIS A 80 7.75 -12.14 11.05
CA HIS A 80 7.13 -11.33 12.09
C HIS A 80 5.94 -10.59 11.50
N PHE A 81 4.78 -10.74 12.12
CA PHE A 81 3.56 -10.06 11.73
C PHE A 81 3.16 -9.07 12.79
N ASP A 82 2.87 -7.85 12.37
CA ASP A 82 2.19 -6.87 13.20
C ASP A 82 1.20 -6.08 12.34
N THR A 83 0.19 -5.51 13.00
CA THR A 83 -0.73 -4.57 12.38
C THR A 83 -0.38 -3.16 12.79
N THR A 84 -0.75 -2.14 12.04
CA THR A 84 -0.74 -0.76 12.52
C THR A 84 -1.97 -0.04 12.05
N SER A 85 -2.47 0.92 12.82
CA SER A 85 -3.65 1.70 12.49
C SER A 85 -3.26 3.01 11.84
N PHE A 86 -4.01 3.42 10.82
CA PHE A 86 -3.91 4.75 10.23
C PHE A 86 -5.21 5.51 10.47
N VAL A 87 -5.10 6.66 11.13
CA VAL A 87 -6.22 7.59 11.30
C VAL A 87 -6.66 8.12 9.94
N TYR A 88 -7.98 8.11 9.71
CA TYR A 88 -8.59 8.66 8.52
C TYR A 88 -9.29 9.99 8.84
N THR A 89 -8.92 11.05 8.13
CA THR A 89 -9.45 12.40 8.33
C THR A 89 -10.47 12.82 7.28
N GLY A 90 -10.71 11.97 6.28
CA GLY A 90 -11.77 12.16 5.29
C GLY A 90 -13.13 11.67 5.80
N GLN A 91 -14.13 11.70 4.91
CA GLN A 91 -15.45 11.14 5.20
C GLN A 91 -15.48 9.66 4.80
N PRO A 92 -15.66 8.72 5.75
CA PRO A 92 -15.82 7.31 5.43
C PRO A 92 -17.02 7.11 4.49
N LYS A 93 -16.84 6.25 3.51
CA LYS A 93 -17.95 5.75 2.69
C LYS A 93 -18.53 4.51 3.36
N ASP A 94 -19.85 4.42 3.38
CA ASP A 94 -20.54 3.21 3.85
C ASP A 94 -21.15 2.48 2.66
N GLU A 95 -20.28 1.81 1.91
CA GLU A 95 -20.65 0.98 0.77
C GLU A 95 -20.44 -0.50 1.14
N GLU A 96 -21.22 -1.40 0.55
CA GLU A 96 -21.03 -2.83 0.70
C GLU A 96 -19.79 -3.27 -0.10
N ASP A 97 -19.05 -4.26 0.38
CA ASP A 97 -17.81 -4.79 -0.24
C ASP A 97 -16.61 -3.83 -0.39
N VAL A 98 -16.60 -2.67 0.29
CA VAL A 98 -15.41 -1.82 0.40
C VAL A 98 -14.76 -1.89 1.78
N LEU A 99 -13.50 -1.45 1.85
CA LEU A 99 -12.75 -1.28 3.10
C LEU A 99 -13.58 -0.48 4.11
N LYS A 100 -13.88 -1.08 5.26
CA LYS A 100 -14.62 -0.42 6.34
C LYS A 100 -13.67 0.47 7.14
N ILE A 101 -13.72 1.76 6.83
CA ILE A 101 -13.02 2.81 7.58
C ILE A 101 -13.88 3.19 8.79
N VAL A 102 -13.63 2.54 9.92
CA VAL A 102 -14.44 2.64 11.13
C VAL A 102 -13.58 2.85 12.36
N ARG A 103 -14.19 3.25 13.48
CA ARG A 103 -13.50 3.34 14.77
C ARG A 103 -13.11 1.95 15.26
N GLY A 104 -11.99 1.88 15.97
CA GLY A 104 -11.49 0.64 16.56
C GLY A 104 -10.38 0.93 17.57
N TYR A 105 -9.65 -0.11 17.97
CA TYR A 105 -8.45 0.07 18.78
C TYR A 105 -7.37 0.76 17.94
N SER A 106 -7.03 2.00 18.30
CA SER A 106 -6.07 2.85 17.59
C SER A 106 -4.70 2.77 18.25
N LYS A 107 -3.67 2.38 17.48
CA LYS A 107 -2.26 2.42 17.91
C LYS A 107 -1.73 3.85 18.01
N ASP A 108 -2.38 4.80 17.34
CA ASP A 108 -2.10 6.24 17.42
C ASP A 108 -2.81 6.93 18.60
N HIS A 109 -3.47 6.16 19.48
CA HIS A 109 -4.21 6.67 20.63
C HIS A 109 -5.35 7.66 20.26
N ARG A 110 -5.96 7.48 19.08
CA ARG A 110 -7.09 8.27 18.57
C ARG A 110 -8.36 7.44 18.35
N PRO A 111 -8.94 6.83 19.39
CA PRO A 111 -10.15 6.01 19.26
C PRO A 111 -11.40 6.81 18.84
N ASP A 112 -11.33 8.13 18.92
CA ASP A 112 -12.38 9.07 18.49
C ASP A 112 -12.52 9.18 16.97
N LEU A 113 -11.46 8.84 16.22
CA LEU A 113 -11.40 8.98 14.78
C LEU A 113 -11.60 7.63 14.04
N PRO A 114 -12.22 7.65 12.86
CA PRO A 114 -12.28 6.48 12.01
C PRO A 114 -10.86 6.13 11.52
N GLN A 115 -10.60 4.85 11.29
CA GLN A 115 -9.29 4.35 10.91
C GLN A 115 -9.41 3.17 9.95
N PHE A 116 -8.28 2.83 9.34
CA PHE A 116 -8.05 1.52 8.72
C PHE A 116 -6.75 0.94 9.30
N LYS A 117 -6.49 -0.33 9.06
CA LYS A 117 -5.26 -0.97 9.52
C LYS A 117 -4.44 -1.51 8.35
N LEU A 118 -3.13 -1.50 8.48
CA LEU A 118 -2.20 -2.20 7.61
C LEU A 118 -1.63 -3.37 8.40
N GLY A 119 -1.78 -4.58 7.88
CA GLY A 119 -1.04 -5.74 8.33
C GLY A 119 0.23 -5.89 7.51
N MET A 120 1.37 -6.16 8.15
CA MET A 120 2.64 -6.37 7.44
C MET A 120 3.40 -7.55 8.03
N GLY A 121 3.98 -8.35 7.13
CA GLY A 121 4.88 -9.45 7.44
C GLY A 121 6.31 -9.14 7.01
N THR A 122 7.26 -9.28 7.92
CA THR A 122 8.68 -9.05 7.63
C THR A 122 9.55 -10.25 7.97
N THR A 123 10.68 -10.38 7.29
CA THR A 123 11.76 -11.28 7.74
C THR A 123 12.37 -10.80 9.06
N PRO A 124 13.15 -11.62 9.77
CA PRO A 124 13.90 -11.19 10.97
C PRO A 124 14.84 -10.01 10.72
N GLU A 125 15.34 -9.88 9.49
CA GLU A 125 16.20 -8.77 9.04
C GLU A 125 15.41 -7.50 8.71
N GLY A 126 14.08 -7.54 8.82
CA GLY A 126 13.20 -6.39 8.60
C GLY A 126 12.77 -6.19 7.14
N ILE A 127 12.96 -7.19 6.26
CA ILE A 127 12.56 -7.09 4.86
C ILE A 127 11.05 -7.38 4.75
N PRO A 128 10.23 -6.46 4.20
CA PRO A 128 8.81 -6.70 4.03
C PRO A 128 8.57 -7.74 2.93
N VAL A 129 7.83 -8.78 3.27
CA VAL A 129 7.46 -9.85 2.33
C VAL A 129 5.95 -9.97 2.16
N TYR A 130 5.15 -9.41 3.06
CA TYR A 130 3.70 -9.49 2.99
C TYR A 130 3.08 -8.18 3.45
N ALA A 131 1.99 -7.76 2.82
CA ALA A 131 1.21 -6.60 3.24
C ALA A 131 -0.27 -6.78 2.90
N ASP A 132 -1.13 -6.34 3.80
CA ASP A 132 -2.59 -6.45 3.66
C ASP A 132 -3.30 -5.24 4.29
N ILE A 133 -4.43 -4.83 3.70
CA ILE A 133 -5.22 -3.68 4.15
C ILE A 133 -6.49 -4.18 4.83
N LEU A 134 -6.70 -3.74 6.07
CA LEU A 134 -7.68 -4.28 6.98
C LEU A 134 -8.68 -3.22 7.43
N ASN A 135 -9.90 -3.66 7.70
CA ASN A 135 -10.94 -2.84 8.33
C ASN A 135 -10.43 -2.21 9.64
N GLY A 136 -10.91 -1.00 9.95
CA GLY A 136 -10.44 -0.25 11.12
C GLY A 136 -10.61 -0.95 12.47
N ASN A 137 -11.55 -1.87 12.56
CA ASN A 137 -11.86 -2.67 13.75
C ASN A 137 -11.42 -4.14 13.64
N GLN A 138 -10.62 -4.50 12.63
CA GLN A 138 -10.15 -5.87 12.45
C GLN A 138 -9.33 -6.34 13.66
N ASP A 139 -9.65 -7.53 14.17
CA ASP A 139 -8.95 -8.17 15.28
C ASP A 139 -7.73 -8.96 14.76
N ASP A 140 -6.58 -8.78 15.41
CA ASP A 140 -5.31 -9.38 15.01
C ASP A 140 -5.36 -10.92 15.03
N LYS A 141 -6.14 -11.54 15.93
CA LYS A 141 -6.28 -13.01 15.99
C LYS A 141 -6.96 -13.56 14.74
N LYS A 142 -7.96 -12.83 14.22
CA LYS A 142 -8.65 -13.19 12.97
C LYS A 142 -7.72 -13.01 11.78
N TRP A 143 -7.00 -11.88 11.75
CA TRP A 143 -6.04 -11.59 10.68
C TRP A 143 -4.88 -12.61 10.63
N ASN A 144 -4.28 -12.94 11.77
CA ASN A 144 -3.19 -13.93 11.83
C ASN A 144 -3.59 -15.28 11.22
N LYS A 145 -4.83 -15.73 11.43
CA LYS A 145 -5.32 -16.96 10.80
C LYS A 145 -5.44 -16.83 9.28
N HIS A 146 -5.89 -15.68 8.78
CA HIS A 146 -5.98 -15.39 7.35
C HIS A 146 -4.59 -15.40 6.70
N VAL A 147 -3.62 -14.71 7.30
CA VAL A 147 -2.24 -14.62 6.80
C VAL A 147 -1.58 -16.00 6.70
N LEU A 148 -1.76 -16.86 7.71
CA LEU A 148 -1.20 -18.22 7.68
C LEU A 148 -1.71 -19.02 6.47
N ASN A 149 -2.99 -18.89 6.13
CA ASN A 149 -3.54 -19.53 4.94
C ASN A 149 -2.98 -18.89 3.66
N ALA A 150 -2.95 -17.56 3.57
CA ALA A 150 -2.46 -16.84 2.39
C ALA A 150 -1.01 -17.18 2.05
N LEU A 151 -0.16 -17.39 3.06
CA LEU A 151 1.23 -17.80 2.89
C LEU A 151 1.42 -19.28 2.56
N THR A 152 0.40 -20.12 2.75
CA THR A 152 0.49 -21.53 2.33
C THR A 152 0.50 -21.67 0.81
N ASP A 153 -0.08 -20.69 0.11
CA ASP A 153 -0.14 -20.62 -1.35
C ASP A 153 1.08 -19.90 -1.97
N TRP A 154 2.10 -19.54 -1.18
CA TRP A 154 3.30 -18.83 -1.63
C TRP A 154 4.42 -19.72 -2.15
#